data_AF-A0A948DS43-F1
#
_entry.id   AF-A0A948DS43-F1
#
_cell.length_a   1.000
_cell.length_b   1.000
_cell.length_c   1.000
_cell.angle_alpha   90.00
_cell.angle_beta   90.00
_cell.angle_gamma   90.00
#
_symmetry.space_group_name_H-M   'P 1'
#
loop_
_entity.id
_entity.type
_entity.pdbx_description
1 polymer ?
#
loop_
_entity_poly.entity_id
_entity_poly.type
_entity_poly.pdbx_seq_one_letter_code
_entity_poly.pdbx_strand_id
1 'polypeptide(L)'
;NRGRQTALEKTRNRLLGLGKFGLDFDLVRTPVGFVQILQQQETLPGKGEPPHIWIEAETVFVLKDKKTGKRPDAALLDRADLLDVRIWTDRKEYKEGETVTLYLQGNRDFYGKVIQIDAKGAVLQLLPNNYRQISSFEKEKSYRIPDEGDRYQLTVQPPLGTIRFIVYATRLPMSQVNLQSTTGGIFKYRASAKAFGRSVRRVIPAGEEQGVEFCEATWVIKTVPRK
;
A
#
# COMPACT_ATOMS: atom_id res chain seq x y z
N ASN A 1 12.97 23.47 7.16
CA ASN A 1 13.54 22.12 7.40
C ASN A 1 14.15 21.63 6.09
N ARG A 2 15.49 21.63 5.98
CA ARG A 2 16.26 21.34 4.77
C ARG A 2 15.95 19.96 4.18
N GLY A 3 15.78 18.94 5.01
CA GLY A 3 15.47 17.57 4.55
C GLY A 3 14.13 17.45 3.80
N ARG A 4 13.10 18.17 4.26
CA ARG A 4 11.80 18.22 3.55
C ARG A 4 11.91 18.87 2.17
N GLN A 5 12.71 19.93 2.05
CA GLN A 5 12.92 20.60 0.76
C GLN A 5 13.66 19.68 -0.21
N THR A 6 14.74 19.04 0.23
CA THR A 6 15.49 18.08 -0.59
C THR A 6 14.63 16.90 -1.04
N ALA A 7 13.81 16.33 -0.15
CA ALA A 7 12.89 15.24 -0.51
C ALA A 7 11.88 15.70 -1.58
N LEU A 8 11.28 16.88 -1.41
CA LEU A 8 10.33 17.45 -2.38
C LEU A 8 10.97 17.70 -3.74
N GLU A 9 12.18 18.27 -3.78
CA GLU A 9 12.93 18.52 -5.00
C GLU A 9 13.27 17.22 -5.73
N LYS A 10 13.79 16.21 -5.01
CA LYS A 10 14.06 14.88 -5.57
C LYS A 10 12.80 14.26 -6.17
N THR A 11 11.66 14.30 -5.45
CA THR A 11 10.38 13.80 -5.97
C THR A 11 9.98 14.57 -7.22
N ARG A 12 10.01 15.91 -7.19
CA ARG A 12 9.57 16.75 -8.32
C ARG A 12 10.41 16.49 -9.56
N ASN A 13 11.73 16.38 -9.42
CA ASN A 13 12.63 16.08 -10.53
C ASN A 13 12.33 14.72 -11.15
N ARG A 14 12.05 13.69 -10.32
CA ARG A 14 11.62 12.38 -10.81
C ARG A 14 10.29 12.45 -11.56
N LEU A 15 9.29 13.11 -10.98
CA LEU A 15 7.95 13.20 -11.57
C LEU A 15 7.91 14.03 -12.88
N LEU A 16 8.67 15.13 -12.95
CA LEU A 16 8.84 15.90 -14.18
C LEU A 16 9.43 15.05 -15.32
N GLY A 17 10.34 14.14 -14.97
CA GLY A 17 10.90 13.17 -15.92
C GLY A 17 9.86 12.24 -16.55
N LEU A 18 8.68 12.06 -15.94
CA LEU A 18 7.58 11.26 -16.48
C LEU A 18 6.85 11.95 -17.63
N GLY A 19 7.03 13.26 -17.81
CA GLY A 19 6.44 14.04 -18.90
C GLY A 19 6.78 13.49 -20.28
N LYS A 20 7.96 12.87 -20.44
CA LYS A 20 8.37 12.21 -21.70
C LYS A 20 7.51 11.01 -22.08
N PHE A 21 6.80 10.42 -21.11
CA PHE A 21 5.86 9.34 -21.32
C PHE A 21 4.42 9.83 -21.50
N GLY A 22 4.17 11.15 -21.57
CA GLY A 22 2.82 11.71 -21.67
C GLY A 22 2.07 11.71 -20.34
N LEU A 23 2.79 11.63 -19.21
CA LEU A 23 2.22 11.72 -17.87
C LEU A 23 2.38 13.14 -17.31
N ASP A 24 1.37 13.57 -16.57
CA ASP A 24 1.41 14.74 -15.70
C ASP A 24 1.14 14.30 -14.25
N PHE A 25 1.32 15.20 -13.28
CA PHE A 25 1.13 14.86 -11.88
C PHE A 25 0.63 16.05 -11.05
N ASP A 26 -0.17 15.72 -10.03
CA ASP A 26 -0.46 16.63 -8.92
C ASP A 26 0.22 16.12 -7.66
N LEU A 27 0.93 16.99 -6.94
CA LEU A 27 1.36 16.70 -5.58
C LEU A 27 0.17 16.83 -4.63
N VAL A 28 -0.01 15.85 -3.74
CA VAL A 28 -1.10 15.84 -2.77
C VAL A 28 -0.64 16.53 -1.49
N ARG A 29 -1.32 17.61 -1.10
CA ARG A 29 -1.08 18.28 0.17
C ARG A 29 -1.76 17.53 1.31
N THR A 30 -1.00 17.09 2.28
CA THR A 30 -1.51 16.48 3.52
C THR A 30 -1.60 17.53 4.64
N PRO A 31 -2.21 17.23 5.81
CA PRO A 31 -2.19 18.13 6.97
C PRO A 31 -0.79 18.50 7.45
N VAL A 32 0.22 17.66 7.17
CA VAL A 32 1.63 17.92 7.52
C VAL A 32 2.45 18.53 6.37
N GLY A 33 1.80 18.87 5.26
CA GLY A 33 2.42 19.43 4.05
C GLY A 33 2.52 18.43 2.89
N PHE A 34 3.33 18.74 1.88
CA PHE A 34 3.57 17.85 0.73
C PHE A 34 4.55 16.71 1.03
N VAL A 35 5.38 16.86 2.07
CA VAL A 35 6.37 15.87 2.49
C VAL A 35 6.10 15.43 3.92
N GLN A 36 5.79 14.15 4.08
CA GLN A 36 5.64 13.50 5.37
C GLN A 36 6.97 12.88 5.78
N ILE A 37 7.46 13.23 6.98
CA ILE A 37 8.63 12.57 7.57
C ILE A 37 8.14 11.29 8.26
N LEU A 38 8.67 10.14 7.82
CA LEU A 38 8.36 8.82 8.36
C LEU A 38 9.28 8.44 9.52
N GLN A 39 10.56 8.83 9.40
CA GLN A 39 11.58 8.61 10.40
C GLN A 39 12.68 9.67 10.26
N GLN A 40 13.29 10.01 11.40
CA GLN A 40 14.45 10.87 11.48
C GLN A 40 15.39 10.28 12.53
N GLN A 41 16.67 10.15 12.20
CA GLN A 41 17.69 9.67 13.12
C GLN A 41 18.95 10.52 12.97
N GLU A 42 19.50 10.97 14.09
CA GLU A 42 20.83 11.56 14.12
C GLU A 42 21.85 10.42 14.13
N THR A 43 22.78 10.42 13.18
CA THR A 43 23.91 9.50 13.22
C THR A 43 24.94 10.05 14.19
N LEU A 44 25.35 9.23 15.17
CA LEU A 44 26.48 9.57 16.02
C LEU A 44 27.70 9.69 15.11
N PRO A 45 28.40 10.84 15.10
CA PRO A 45 29.55 11.00 14.22
C PRO A 45 30.64 9.98 14.56
N GLY A 46 31.24 9.38 13.52
CA GLY A 46 32.54 8.76 13.66
C GLY A 46 33.57 9.80 14.15
N LYS A 47 34.69 9.35 14.74
CA LYS A 47 35.71 10.26 15.29
C LYS A 47 36.22 11.21 14.18
N GLY A 48 35.79 12.48 14.21
CA GLY A 48 36.17 13.52 13.22
C GLY A 48 35.13 13.82 12.14
N GLU A 49 33.97 13.15 12.11
CA GLU A 49 32.90 13.44 11.16
C GLU A 49 31.90 14.45 11.72
N PRO A 50 31.31 15.34 10.90
CA PRO A 50 30.18 16.14 11.33
C PRO A 50 28.95 15.23 11.56
N PRO A 51 28.06 15.57 12.51
CA PRO A 51 26.81 14.84 12.67
C PRO A 51 25.96 14.98 11.41
N HIS A 52 25.38 13.88 10.94
CA HIS A 52 24.43 13.88 9.84
C HIS A 52 23.06 13.42 10.33
N ILE A 53 22.00 13.89 9.67
CA ILE A 53 20.64 13.47 9.97
C ILE A 53 20.17 12.59 8.82
N TRP A 54 19.82 11.35 9.13
CA TRP A 54 19.12 10.47 8.21
C TRP A 54 17.62 10.71 8.31
N ILE A 55 16.95 10.90 7.17
CA ILE A 55 15.52 11.18 7.09
C ILE A 55 14.88 10.24 6.06
N GLU A 56 13.87 9.50 6.51
CA GLU A 56 12.94 8.81 5.64
C GLU A 56 11.72 9.70 5.43
N ALA A 57 11.39 9.98 4.18
CA ALA A 57 10.30 10.87 3.81
C ALA A 57 9.49 10.31 2.65
N GLU A 58 8.21 10.68 2.63
CA GLU A 58 7.27 10.31 1.58
C GLU A 58 6.59 11.56 1.03
N THR A 59 6.39 11.54 -0.29
CA THR A 59 5.61 12.52 -1.03
C THR A 59 4.48 11.80 -1.74
N VAL A 60 3.25 12.22 -1.50
CA VAL A 60 2.06 11.64 -2.16
C VAL A 60 1.76 12.43 -3.43
N PHE A 61 1.46 11.74 -4.52
CA PHE A 61 1.11 12.34 -5.80
C PHE A 61 0.01 11.55 -6.50
N VAL A 62 -0.67 12.21 -7.44
CA VAL A 62 -1.65 11.60 -8.35
C VAL A 62 -1.14 11.78 -9.77
N LEU A 63 -1.02 10.68 -10.51
CA LEU A 63 -0.66 10.73 -11.93
C LEU A 63 -1.89 11.01 -12.78
N LYS A 64 -1.66 11.74 -13.87
CA LYS A 64 -2.66 12.05 -14.89
C LYS A 64 -2.09 11.75 -16.28
N ASP A 65 -2.95 11.32 -17.17
CA ASP A 65 -2.65 11.35 -18.60
C ASP A 65 -2.68 12.82 -19.06
N LYS A 66 -1.59 13.29 -19.65
CA LYS A 66 -1.42 14.68 -20.10
C LYS A 66 -2.44 15.08 -21.18
N LYS A 67 -2.95 14.13 -21.96
CA LYS A 67 -3.93 14.39 -23.03
C LYS A 67 -5.35 14.53 -22.47
N THR A 68 -5.72 13.69 -21.51
CA THR A 68 -7.11 13.59 -21.04
C THR A 68 -7.33 14.22 -19.68
N GLY A 69 -6.28 14.48 -18.90
CA GLY A 69 -6.32 14.94 -17.52
C GLY A 69 -6.84 13.88 -16.53
N LYS A 70 -7.15 12.67 -16.99
CA LYS A 70 -7.72 11.57 -16.20
C LYS A 70 -6.63 10.64 -15.67
N ARG A 71 -7.02 9.66 -14.83
CA ARG A 71 -6.11 8.59 -14.40
C ARG A 71 -5.51 7.90 -15.63
N PRO A 72 -4.18 7.74 -15.71
CA PRO A 72 -3.52 6.97 -16.76
C PRO A 72 -4.07 5.56 -16.87
N ASP A 73 -4.16 5.02 -18.08
CA ASP A 73 -4.40 3.61 -18.28
C ASP A 73 -3.15 2.77 -17.96
N ALA A 74 -3.34 1.44 -17.84
CA ALA A 74 -2.26 0.52 -17.52
C ALA A 74 -1.13 0.55 -18.58
N ALA A 75 -1.47 0.75 -19.86
CA ALA A 75 -0.49 0.77 -20.94
C ALA A 75 0.42 2.01 -20.90
N LEU A 76 -0.09 3.14 -20.41
CA LEU A 76 0.67 4.37 -20.21
C LEU A 76 1.58 4.25 -18.98
N LEU A 77 1.08 3.65 -17.89
CA LEU A 77 1.86 3.39 -16.69
C LEU A 77 3.00 2.38 -16.93
N ASP A 78 2.72 1.33 -17.71
CA ASP A 78 3.72 0.34 -18.12
C ASP A 78 4.86 0.96 -18.91
N ARG A 79 4.55 1.85 -19.86
CA ARG A 79 5.56 2.57 -20.65
C ARG A 79 6.44 3.47 -19.80
N ALA A 80 5.90 3.99 -18.70
CA ALA A 80 6.63 4.83 -17.75
C ALA A 80 7.35 4.05 -16.65
N ASP A 81 7.32 2.71 -16.71
CA ASP A 81 7.90 1.83 -15.70
C ASP A 81 7.27 2.01 -14.30
N LEU A 82 5.97 2.31 -14.21
CA LEU A 82 5.26 2.60 -12.96
C LEU A 82 4.36 1.43 -12.53
N LEU A 83 4.32 1.17 -11.23
CA LEU A 83 3.47 0.15 -10.62
C LEU A 83 2.08 0.71 -10.34
N ASP A 84 1.07 -0.01 -10.79
CA ASP A 84 -0.32 0.17 -10.44
C ASP A 84 -0.96 -1.16 -10.04
N VAL A 85 -1.75 -1.09 -8.97
CA VAL A 85 -2.42 -2.26 -8.42
C VAL A 85 -3.90 -1.93 -8.29
N ARG A 86 -4.73 -2.86 -8.77
CA ARG A 86 -6.18 -2.79 -8.61
C ARG A 86 -6.68 -3.91 -7.72
N ILE A 87 -7.64 -3.56 -6.86
CA ILE A 87 -8.39 -4.49 -6.04
C ILE A 87 -9.89 -4.24 -6.15
N TRP A 88 -10.67 -5.31 -6.14
CA TRP A 88 -12.13 -5.23 -6.25
C TRP A 88 -12.79 -6.48 -5.68
N THR A 89 -14.10 -6.41 -5.47
CA THR A 89 -14.96 -7.55 -5.12
C THR A 89 -16.11 -7.60 -6.12
N ASP A 90 -16.87 -8.70 -6.14
CA ASP A 90 -18.05 -8.88 -7.01
C ASP A 90 -19.16 -7.85 -6.71
N ARG A 91 -19.32 -7.48 -5.44
CA ARG A 91 -20.37 -6.56 -4.95
C ARG A 91 -19.80 -5.48 -4.05
N LYS A 92 -20.56 -4.40 -3.86
CA LYS A 92 -20.25 -3.31 -2.92
C LYS A 92 -20.97 -3.41 -1.58
N GLU A 93 -22.02 -4.22 -1.51
CA GLU A 93 -22.79 -4.46 -0.30
C GLU A 93 -22.99 -5.97 -0.10
N TYR A 94 -22.79 -6.42 1.14
CA TYR A 94 -22.96 -7.81 1.55
C TYR A 94 -23.79 -7.90 2.84
N LYS A 95 -24.54 -8.98 2.99
CA LYS A 95 -25.33 -9.29 4.19
C LYS A 95 -24.54 -10.19 5.14
N GLU A 96 -24.88 -10.14 6.42
CA GLU A 96 -24.35 -11.05 7.42
C GLU A 96 -24.49 -12.52 7.01
N GLY A 97 -23.40 -13.27 7.15
CA GLY A 97 -23.27 -14.66 6.73
C GLY A 97 -22.87 -14.86 5.26
N GLU A 98 -22.88 -13.83 4.41
CA GLU A 98 -22.36 -13.95 3.05
C GLU A 98 -20.82 -14.01 3.03
N THR A 99 -20.26 -14.64 1.99
CA THR A 99 -18.82 -14.70 1.76
C THR A 99 -18.39 -13.61 0.77
N VAL A 100 -17.25 -12.98 1.06
CA VAL A 100 -16.60 -11.98 0.22
C VAL A 100 -15.40 -12.60 -0.48
N THR A 101 -15.24 -12.34 -1.77
CA THR A 101 -14.02 -12.66 -2.52
C THR A 101 -13.37 -11.37 -2.99
N LEU A 102 -12.16 -11.09 -2.51
CA LEU A 102 -11.34 -9.98 -2.96
C LEU A 102 -10.45 -10.44 -4.12
N TYR A 103 -10.47 -9.69 -5.20
CA TYR A 103 -9.62 -9.86 -6.36
C TYR A 103 -8.50 -8.83 -6.35
N LEU A 104 -7.32 -9.23 -6.81
CA LEU A 104 -6.10 -8.43 -6.87
C LEU A 104 -5.37 -8.68 -8.19
N GLN A 105 -4.97 -7.61 -8.87
CA GLN A 105 -4.12 -7.68 -10.07
C GLN A 105 -3.23 -6.44 -10.18
N GLY A 106 -1.97 -6.63 -10.55
CA GLY A 106 -1.03 -5.55 -10.87
C GLY A 106 -0.71 -5.48 -12.36
N ASN A 107 -0.30 -4.31 -12.83
CA ASN A 107 0.21 -4.12 -14.20
C ASN A 107 1.67 -4.61 -14.36
N ARG A 108 2.33 -4.98 -13.26
CA ARG A 108 3.72 -5.44 -13.18
C ARG A 108 3.89 -6.46 -12.06
N ASP A 109 5.01 -7.15 -12.03
CA ASP A 109 5.38 -7.97 -10.87
C ASP A 109 5.60 -7.06 -9.66
N PHE A 110 5.04 -7.45 -8.51
CA PHE A 110 5.15 -6.68 -7.27
C PHE A 110 5.14 -7.58 -6.04
N TYR A 111 5.64 -7.03 -4.94
CA TYR A 111 5.43 -7.58 -3.60
C TYR A 111 4.29 -6.84 -2.92
N GLY A 112 3.42 -7.58 -2.22
CA GLY A 112 2.20 -7.03 -1.64
C GLY A 112 1.94 -7.51 -0.20
N LYS A 113 1.34 -6.62 0.60
CA LYS A 113 0.62 -6.99 1.82
C LYS A 113 -0.84 -6.61 1.67
N VAL A 114 -1.72 -7.59 1.83
CA VAL A 114 -3.17 -7.42 1.71
C VAL A 114 -3.78 -7.40 3.10
N ILE A 115 -4.50 -6.34 3.43
CA ILE A 115 -5.19 -6.20 4.71
C ILE A 115 -6.68 -5.92 4.54
N GLN A 116 -7.43 -6.28 5.57
CA GLN A 116 -8.79 -5.85 5.83
C GLN A 116 -8.82 -4.98 7.08
N ILE A 117 -9.67 -3.96 7.06
CA ILE A 117 -10.01 -3.10 8.18
C ILE A 117 -11.51 -3.24 8.41
N ASP A 118 -11.89 -3.73 9.59
CA ASP A 118 -13.31 -3.90 9.95
C ASP A 118 -13.99 -2.58 10.32
N ALA A 119 -15.30 -2.64 10.60
CA ALA A 119 -16.10 -1.48 10.96
C ALA A 119 -15.68 -0.80 12.28
N LYS A 120 -14.93 -1.50 13.15
CA LYS A 120 -14.34 -0.96 14.39
C LYS A 120 -12.89 -0.50 14.20
N GLY A 121 -12.34 -0.62 13.00
CA GLY A 121 -10.97 -0.23 12.67
C GLY A 121 -9.92 -1.30 12.99
N ALA A 122 -10.31 -2.53 13.32
CA ALA A 122 -9.36 -3.62 13.55
C ALA A 122 -8.68 -4.01 12.24
N VAL A 123 -7.35 -4.13 12.28
CA VAL A 123 -6.52 -4.41 11.10
C VAL A 123 -6.15 -5.89 11.08
N LEU A 124 -6.56 -6.58 10.02
CA LEU A 124 -6.29 -7.99 9.76
C LEU A 124 -5.47 -8.14 8.48
N GLN A 125 -4.32 -8.81 8.53
CA GLN A 125 -3.52 -9.12 7.35
C GLN A 125 -4.00 -10.43 6.74
N LEU A 126 -4.59 -10.33 5.56
CA LEU A 126 -5.10 -11.44 4.76
C LEU A 126 -3.97 -12.16 4.03
N LEU A 127 -3.00 -11.43 3.48
CA LEU A 127 -1.80 -11.99 2.87
C LEU A 127 -0.55 -11.13 3.18
N PRO A 128 0.62 -11.76 3.38
CA PRO A 128 0.80 -13.19 3.64
C PRO A 128 0.14 -13.60 4.97
N ASN A 129 -0.28 -14.86 5.09
CA ASN A 129 -0.86 -15.42 6.31
C ASN A 129 -0.31 -16.84 6.57
N ASN A 130 -0.66 -17.47 7.69
CA ASN A 130 -0.12 -18.80 8.08
C ASN A 130 -0.38 -19.93 7.08
N TYR A 131 -1.46 -19.84 6.31
CA TYR A 131 -1.83 -20.85 5.30
C TYR A 131 -1.29 -20.52 3.91
N ARG A 132 -1.19 -19.23 3.58
CA ARG A 132 -0.74 -18.74 2.27
C ARG A 132 0.29 -17.63 2.47
N GLN A 133 1.55 -18.05 2.40
CA GLN A 133 2.73 -17.18 2.59
C GLN A 133 3.11 -16.37 1.35
N ILE A 134 2.29 -16.40 0.29
CA ILE A 134 2.56 -15.63 -0.92
C ILE A 134 2.63 -14.14 -0.57
N SER A 135 3.70 -13.51 -1.05
CA SER A 135 3.91 -12.07 -0.93
C SER A 135 4.36 -11.42 -2.23
N SER A 136 4.63 -12.22 -3.28
CA SER A 136 4.93 -11.78 -4.64
C SER A 136 3.76 -12.10 -5.57
N PHE A 137 3.42 -11.15 -6.42
CA PHE A 137 2.29 -11.22 -7.34
C PHE A 137 2.80 -10.90 -8.75
N GLU A 138 2.41 -11.73 -9.71
CA GLU A 138 2.83 -11.67 -11.10
C GLU A 138 1.99 -10.64 -11.87
N LYS A 139 2.63 -9.98 -12.84
CA LYS A 139 2.00 -9.08 -13.79
C LYS A 139 0.77 -9.72 -14.42
N GLU A 140 -0.33 -8.96 -14.49
CA GLU A 140 -1.57 -9.33 -15.18
C GLU A 140 -2.26 -10.61 -14.67
N LYS A 141 -1.71 -11.29 -13.67
CA LYS A 141 -2.35 -12.44 -13.02
C LYS A 141 -3.38 -11.97 -12.00
N SER A 142 -4.59 -12.51 -12.11
CA SER A 142 -5.66 -12.24 -11.16
C SER A 142 -5.58 -13.21 -9.98
N TYR A 143 -5.40 -12.67 -8.78
CA TYR A 143 -5.39 -13.42 -7.54
C TYR A 143 -6.72 -13.24 -6.82
N ARG A 144 -7.25 -14.32 -6.24
CA ARG A 144 -8.45 -14.29 -5.40
C ARG A 144 -8.10 -14.55 -3.93
N ILE A 145 -8.82 -13.90 -3.03
CA ILE A 145 -8.59 -13.93 -1.58
C ILE A 145 -9.97 -13.98 -0.90
N PRO A 146 -10.33 -15.09 -0.23
CA PRO A 146 -9.59 -16.35 -0.16
C PRO A 146 -9.55 -17.09 -1.51
N ASP A 147 -8.60 -18.02 -1.66
CA ASP A 147 -8.49 -18.95 -2.79
C ASP A 147 -8.89 -20.38 -2.39
N GLU A 148 -9.03 -21.29 -3.34
CA GLU A 148 -9.53 -22.66 -3.09
C GLU A 148 -8.67 -23.46 -2.09
N GLY A 149 -7.37 -23.14 -1.99
CA GLY A 149 -6.46 -23.74 -1.01
C GLY A 149 -6.41 -23.03 0.35
N ASP A 150 -7.08 -21.89 0.51
CA ASP A 150 -7.06 -21.12 1.75
C ASP A 150 -7.98 -21.77 2.79
N ARG A 151 -7.43 -22.06 3.98
CA ARG A 151 -8.17 -22.68 5.09
C ARG A 151 -9.03 -21.67 5.89
N TYR A 152 -9.42 -20.56 5.27
CA TYR A 152 -10.27 -19.54 5.87
C TYR A 152 -11.26 -18.99 4.84
N GLN A 153 -12.41 -18.52 5.32
CA GLN A 153 -13.39 -17.80 4.52
C GLN A 153 -13.48 -16.35 5.01
N LEU A 154 -13.64 -15.40 4.08
CA LEU A 154 -14.01 -14.03 4.42
C LEU A 154 -15.53 -13.94 4.55
N THR A 155 -16.06 -14.47 5.63
CA THR A 155 -17.49 -14.38 5.95
C THR A 155 -17.81 -13.04 6.60
N VAL A 156 -18.89 -12.40 6.17
CA VAL A 156 -19.40 -11.19 6.80
C VAL A 156 -19.95 -11.53 8.18
N GLN A 157 -19.31 -10.98 9.20
CA GLN A 157 -19.68 -11.15 10.61
C GLN A 157 -19.68 -9.79 11.32
N PRO A 158 -20.37 -9.66 12.46
CA PRO A 158 -20.28 -8.47 13.29
C PRO A 158 -18.82 -8.17 13.70
N PRO A 159 -18.41 -6.89 13.78
CA PRO A 159 -19.21 -5.69 13.62
C PRO A 159 -19.55 -5.37 12.16
N LEU A 160 -20.84 -5.20 11.88
CA LEU A 160 -21.33 -4.80 10.56
C LEU A 160 -21.10 -3.31 10.32
N GLY A 161 -20.96 -2.91 9.07
CA GLY A 161 -20.70 -1.53 8.67
C GLY A 161 -19.73 -1.45 7.50
N THR A 162 -18.83 -0.47 7.53
CA THR A 162 -17.84 -0.29 6.47
C THR A 162 -16.66 -1.22 6.67
N ILE A 163 -16.37 -2.05 5.68
CA ILE A 163 -15.12 -2.82 5.61
C ILE A 163 -14.26 -2.23 4.49
N ARG A 164 -12.97 -2.08 4.77
CA ARG A 164 -11.99 -1.56 3.82
C ARG A 164 -10.86 -2.54 3.62
N PHE A 165 -10.61 -2.90 2.37
CA PHE A 165 -9.44 -3.65 1.94
C PHE A 165 -8.36 -2.68 1.45
N ILE A 166 -7.11 -2.97 1.80
CA ILE A 166 -5.95 -2.21 1.32
C ILE A 166 -4.89 -3.20 0.86
N VAL A 167 -4.29 -2.92 -0.29
CA VAL A 167 -3.07 -3.56 -0.74
C VAL A 167 -1.96 -2.52 -0.75
N TYR A 168 -0.93 -2.79 0.05
CA TYR A 168 0.33 -2.07 0.00
C TYR A 168 1.25 -2.81 -0.95
N ALA A 169 1.70 -2.15 -2.01
CA ALA A 169 2.46 -2.77 -3.08
C ALA A 169 3.74 -1.99 -3.38
N THR A 170 4.81 -2.72 -3.65
CA THR A 170 6.10 -2.17 -4.08
C THR A 170 6.82 -3.19 -4.97
N ARG A 171 7.80 -2.73 -5.75
CA ARG A 171 8.64 -3.60 -6.56
C ARG A 171 9.76 -4.29 -5.78
N LEU A 172 9.90 -3.97 -4.48
CA LEU A 172 10.91 -4.55 -3.59
C LEU A 172 10.28 -5.52 -2.59
N PRO A 173 10.97 -6.60 -2.21
CA PRO A 173 10.47 -7.52 -1.18
C PRO A 173 10.31 -6.80 0.15
N MET A 174 9.18 -7.02 0.83
CA MET A 174 8.89 -6.44 2.15
C MET A 174 9.13 -7.45 3.26
N SER A 175 9.84 -7.07 4.31
CA SER A 175 9.98 -7.89 5.51
C SER A 175 8.66 -7.99 6.29
N GLN A 176 8.65 -8.80 7.36
CA GLN A 176 7.47 -8.97 8.21
C GLN A 176 7.20 -7.73 9.07
N VAL A 177 5.92 -7.42 9.29
CA VAL A 177 5.47 -6.43 10.27
C VAL A 177 5.21 -7.15 11.59
N ASN A 178 5.38 -6.46 12.73
CA ASN A 178 5.06 -7.04 14.03
C ASN A 178 3.55 -7.30 14.15
N LEU A 179 3.17 -8.56 14.07
CA LEU A 179 1.80 -9.06 13.97
C LEU A 179 1.50 -10.04 15.10
N GLN A 180 0.23 -10.11 15.51
CA GLN A 180 -0.27 -11.16 16.39
C GLN A 180 -0.92 -12.27 15.56
N SER A 181 -0.56 -13.51 15.82
CA SER A 181 -1.33 -14.66 15.33
C SER A 181 -2.73 -14.67 15.96
N THR A 182 -3.74 -14.91 15.13
CA THR A 182 -5.10 -15.23 15.62
C THR A 182 -5.43 -16.69 15.33
N THR A 183 -6.47 -17.19 16.00
CA THR A 183 -7.13 -18.44 15.60
C THR A 183 -7.57 -18.33 14.14
N GLY A 184 -7.33 -19.35 13.32
CA GLY A 184 -7.66 -19.34 11.89
C GLY A 184 -6.59 -18.72 10.98
N GLY A 185 -5.34 -18.61 11.43
CA GLY A 185 -4.17 -18.38 10.56
C GLY A 185 -4.02 -16.98 9.96
N ILE A 186 -4.98 -16.09 10.19
CA ILE A 186 -4.92 -14.67 9.87
C ILE A 186 -4.12 -13.93 10.95
N PHE A 187 -3.44 -12.86 10.55
CA PHE A 187 -2.69 -12.03 11.49
C PHE A 187 -3.45 -10.76 11.85
N LYS A 188 -3.40 -10.37 13.11
CA LYS A 188 -3.96 -9.10 13.60
C LYS A 188 -2.84 -8.12 13.93
N TYR A 189 -3.02 -6.87 13.53
CA TYR A 189 -2.14 -5.79 13.96
C TYR A 189 -2.72 -5.06 15.18
N ARG A 190 -1.88 -4.78 16.18
CA ARG A 190 -2.31 -4.29 17.51
C ARG A 190 -2.73 -2.83 17.54
N ALA A 191 -2.31 -2.03 16.55
CA ALA A 191 -2.52 -0.60 16.52
C ALA A 191 -3.40 -0.17 15.34
N SER A 192 -3.43 1.12 15.02
CA SER A 192 -4.28 1.67 13.96
C SER A 192 -3.80 1.30 12.56
N ALA A 193 -4.72 1.38 11.58
CA ALA A 193 -4.39 1.26 10.15
C ALA A 193 -3.30 2.24 9.70
N LYS A 194 -3.28 3.46 10.25
CA LYS A 194 -2.22 4.44 10.00
C LYS A 194 -0.86 3.96 10.54
N ALA A 195 -0.84 3.34 11.72
CA ALA A 195 0.38 2.75 12.26
C ALA A 195 0.83 1.54 11.42
N PHE A 196 -0.09 0.71 10.95
CA PHE A 196 0.22 -0.40 10.04
C PHE A 196 0.87 0.10 8.75
N GLY A 197 0.27 1.08 8.07
CA GLY A 197 0.84 1.65 6.83
C GLY A 197 2.25 2.23 7.02
N ARG A 198 2.56 2.81 8.19
CA ARG A 198 3.93 3.23 8.54
C ARG A 198 4.86 2.05 8.76
N SER A 199 4.40 1.00 9.45
CA SER A 199 5.20 -0.22 9.63
C SER A 199 5.50 -0.91 8.30
N VAL A 200 4.58 -0.89 7.34
CA VAL A 200 4.82 -1.44 5.99
C VAL A 200 5.93 -0.67 5.27
N ARG A 201 5.91 0.67 5.31
CA ARG A 201 6.96 1.49 4.67
C ARG A 201 8.35 1.18 5.24
N ARG A 202 8.47 1.01 6.56
CA ARG A 202 9.75 0.72 7.24
C ARG A 202 10.36 -0.64 6.93
N VAL A 203 9.56 -1.59 6.46
CA VAL A 203 10.05 -2.95 6.13
C VAL A 203 10.40 -3.11 4.65
N ILE A 204 10.38 -2.00 3.91
CA ILE A 204 10.88 -1.94 2.53
C ILE A 204 12.38 -1.65 2.61
N PRO A 205 13.23 -2.46 1.96
CA PRO A 205 14.68 -2.24 1.92
C PRO A 205 15.01 -1.12 0.92
N ALA A 206 14.55 0.11 1.19
CA ALA A 206 14.95 1.28 0.43
C ALA A 206 16.42 1.58 0.72
N GLY A 207 17.30 1.49 -0.28
CA GLY A 207 18.68 1.96 -0.14
C GLY A 207 18.71 3.46 0.17
N GLU A 208 19.73 3.92 0.89
CA GLU A 208 19.81 5.31 1.42
C GLU A 208 19.63 6.42 0.38
N GLU A 209 19.90 6.13 -0.90
CA GLU A 209 19.81 7.10 -1.99
C GLU A 209 18.67 6.86 -2.99
N GLN A 210 17.96 5.72 -2.92
CA GLN A 210 16.97 5.35 -3.92
C GLN A 210 15.54 5.56 -3.41
N GLY A 211 14.81 6.45 -4.08
CA GLY A 211 13.38 6.60 -3.84
C GLY A 211 12.62 5.36 -4.30
N VAL A 212 11.91 4.72 -3.39
CA VAL A 212 11.12 3.51 -3.70
C VAL A 212 9.71 3.90 -4.14
N GLU A 213 9.24 3.27 -5.22
CA GLU A 213 7.84 3.36 -5.61
C GLU A 213 6.97 2.54 -4.65
N PHE A 214 5.88 3.16 -4.20
CA PHE A 214 4.95 2.58 -3.25
C PHE A 214 3.51 2.89 -3.70
N CYS A 215 2.71 1.84 -3.86
CA CYS A 215 1.32 1.92 -4.30
C CYS A 215 0.39 1.47 -3.16
N GLU A 216 -0.66 2.25 -2.89
CA GLU A 216 -1.75 1.88 -1.98
C GLU A 216 -3.05 1.75 -2.77
N ALA A 217 -3.49 0.51 -3.01
CA ALA A 217 -4.79 0.23 -3.62
C ALA A 217 -5.83 0.03 -2.52
N THR A 218 -6.95 0.74 -2.59
CA THR A 218 -8.02 0.67 -1.57
C THR A 218 -9.35 0.27 -2.20
N TRP A 219 -10.08 -0.64 -1.54
CA TRP A 219 -11.43 -1.03 -1.91
C TRP A 219 -12.33 -1.05 -0.68
N VAL A 220 -13.52 -0.46 -0.80
CA VAL A 220 -14.48 -0.34 0.29
C VAL A 220 -15.77 -1.08 -0.08
N ILE A 221 -16.28 -1.84 0.90
CA ILE A 221 -17.59 -2.49 0.86
C ILE A 221 -18.41 -2.12 2.10
N LYS A 222 -19.71 -2.32 2.03
CA LYS A 222 -20.65 -2.16 3.14
C LYS A 222 -21.20 -3.52 3.56
N THR A 223 -21.33 -3.74 4.85
CA THR A 223 -21.96 -4.94 5.41
C THR A 223 -23.20 -4.57 6.21
N VAL A 224 -24.28 -5.34 6.02
CA VAL A 224 -25.60 -5.08 6.61
C VAL A 224 -26.18 -6.33 7.27
N PRO A 225 -27.11 -6.20 8.23
CA PRO A 225 -27.73 -7.36 8.86
C PRO A 225 -28.45 -8.25 7.85
N ARG A 226 -28.52 -9.54 8.15
CA ARG A 226 -29.41 -10.45 7.42
C ARG A 226 -30.86 -10.07 7.76
N LYS A 227 -31.67 -9.81 6.74
CA LYS A 227 -33.11 -9.61 6.90
C LYS A 227 -33.79 -10.93 7.27
#